data_AF-A0A2G3AES6-F1
#
_entry.id   AF-A0A2G3AES6-F1
#
_cell.length_a   1.000
_cell.length_b   1.000
_cell.length_c   1.000
_cell.angle_alpha   90.00
_cell.angle_beta   90.00
_cell.angle_gamma   90.00
#
_symmetry.space_group_name_H-M   'P 1'
#
loop_
_entity.id
_entity.type
_entity.pdbx_description
1 polymer ?
#
loop_
_entity_poly.entity_id
_entity_poly.type
_entity_poly.pdbx_seq_one_letter_code
_entity_poly.pdbx_strand_id
1 'polypeptide(L)'
;MEKIDETISNEKRKVKELIKVAQEKQLEAEPGRTLMESFEKRVNQVLNKARDDAGSSAEKSLSESNNLIAMITAGSKGSFINIS
;
A
#
# COMPACT_ATOMS: atom_id res chain seq x y z
N MET A 1 -15.89 -4.52 0.05
CA MET A 1 -15.17 -3.99 -1.14
C MET A 1 -15.09 -2.48 -1.13
N GLU A 2 -16.16 -1.73 -0.82
CA GLU A 2 -16.13 -0.25 -0.78
C GLU A 2 -14.94 0.34 -0.01
N LYS A 3 -14.59 -0.23 1.16
CA LYS A 3 -13.45 0.22 1.97
C LYS A 3 -12.08 0.09 1.29
N ILE A 4 -11.93 -0.93 0.43
CA ILE A 4 -10.70 -1.15 -0.35
C ILE A 4 -10.63 -0.11 -1.48
N ASP A 5 -11.75 0.11 -2.19
CA ASP A 5 -11.82 1.08 -3.28
C ASP A 5 -11.62 2.53 -2.79
N GLU A 6 -12.17 2.86 -1.61
CA GLU A 6 -11.92 4.14 -0.93
C GLU A 6 -10.46 4.31 -0.53
N THR A 7 -9.83 3.26 0.02
CA THR A 7 -8.42 3.29 0.39
C THR A 7 -7.54 3.53 -0.83
N ILE A 8 -7.74 2.77 -1.91
CA ILE A 8 -7.01 2.94 -3.17
C ILE A 8 -7.24 4.34 -3.76
N SER A 9 -8.47 4.86 -3.72
CA SER A 9 -8.78 6.20 -4.22
C SER A 9 -8.10 7.30 -3.42
N ASN A 10 -8.05 7.15 -2.09
CA ASN A 10 -7.34 8.07 -1.21
C ASN A 10 -5.83 8.08 -1.47
N GLU A 11 -5.22 6.91 -1.63
CA GLU A 11 -3.78 6.81 -1.90
C GLU A 11 -3.44 7.34 -3.31
N LYS A 12 -4.29 7.11 -4.32
CA LYS A 12 -4.17 7.75 -5.64
C LYS A 12 -4.19 9.27 -5.55
N ARG A 13 -5.02 9.84 -4.68
CA ARG A 13 -5.06 11.29 -4.44
C ARG A 13 -3.75 11.79 -3.82
N LYS A 14 -3.19 11.08 -2.84
CA LYS A 14 -1.89 11.41 -2.24
C LYS A 14 -0.74 11.38 -3.26
N VAL A 15 -0.73 10.40 -4.17
CA VAL A 15 0.26 10.37 -5.26
C VAL A 15 0.09 11.57 -6.19
N LYS A 16 -1.14 11.98 -6.52
CA LYS A 16 -1.38 13.20 -7.32
C LYS A 16 -0.87 14.46 -6.62
N GLU A 17 -1.07 14.58 -5.31
CA GLU A 17 -0.53 15.68 -4.51
C GLU A 17 1.00 15.67 -4.51
N LEU A 18 1.63 14.51 -4.35
CA LEU A 18 3.09 14.37 -4.44
C LEU A 18 3.64 14.80 -5.81
N ILE A 19 2.94 14.44 -6.91
CA ILE A 19 3.30 14.88 -8.26
C ILE A 19 3.23 16.41 -8.36
N LYS A 20 2.18 17.03 -7.81
CA LYS A 20 2.01 18.48 -7.81
C LYS A 20 3.14 19.18 -7.04
N VAL A 21 3.45 18.71 -5.84
CA VAL A 21 4.55 19.22 -5.00
C VAL A 21 5.91 19.08 -5.71
N ALA A 22 6.12 17.96 -6.41
CA ALA A 22 7.33 17.74 -7.20
C ALA A 22 7.43 18.71 -8.40
N GLN A 23 6.33 18.94 -9.11
CA GLN A 23 6.26 19.90 -10.22
C GLN A 23 6.48 21.35 -9.78
N GLU A 24 5.95 21.71 -8.60
CA GLU A 24 6.15 23.03 -7.97
C GLU A 24 7.56 23.20 -7.36
N LYS A 25 8.44 22.19 -7.50
CA LYS A 25 9.80 22.14 -6.90
C LYS A 25 9.80 22.33 -5.38
N GLN A 26 8.69 22.02 -4.72
CA GLN A 26 8.56 22.05 -3.26
C GLN A 26 8.90 20.70 -2.62
N LEU A 27 9.36 19.72 -3.41
CA LEU A 27 9.76 18.42 -2.91
C LEU A 27 11.19 18.49 -2.35
N GLU A 28 11.30 18.28 -1.04
CA GLU A 28 12.57 18.12 -0.35
C GLU A 28 13.22 16.77 -0.70
N ALA A 29 14.48 16.81 -1.13
CA ALA A 29 15.30 15.61 -1.33
C ALA A 29 15.70 15.02 0.03
N GLU A 30 15.65 13.68 0.14
CA GLU A 30 16.16 12.99 1.31
C GLU A 30 17.71 13.02 1.33
N PRO A 31 18.33 13.02 2.52
CA PRO A 31 19.79 12.99 2.65
C PRO A 31 20.40 11.82 1.85
N GLY A 32 21.35 12.13 0.97
CA GLY A 32 22.03 11.13 0.15
C GLY A 32 21.24 10.59 -1.04
N ARG A 33 20.12 11.23 -1.42
CA ARG A 33 19.33 10.88 -2.60
C ARG A 33 19.08 12.10 -3.48
N THR A 34 18.94 11.88 -4.77
CA THR A 34 18.45 12.90 -5.69
C THR A 34 16.97 13.20 -5.41
N LEU A 35 16.50 14.35 -5.89
CA LEU A 35 15.10 14.76 -5.76
C LEU A 35 14.16 13.74 -6.44
N MET A 36 14.59 13.16 -7.57
CA MET A 36 13.84 12.13 -8.28
C MET A 36 13.80 10.79 -7.52
N GLU A 37 14.93 10.34 -6.97
CA GLU A 37 14.96 9.11 -6.14
C GLU A 37 14.13 9.28 -4.86
N SER A 38 14.12 10.48 -4.30
CA SER A 38 13.30 10.82 -3.13
C SER A 38 11.82 10.80 -3.48
N PHE A 39 11.45 11.31 -4.66
CA PHE A 39 10.10 11.23 -5.20
C PHE A 39 9.67 9.77 -5.41
N GLU A 40 10.47 8.98 -6.13
CA GLU A 40 10.17 7.56 -6.40
C GLU A 40 9.98 6.78 -5.12
N LYS A 41 10.85 6.98 -4.13
CA LYS A 41 10.72 6.33 -2.82
C LYS A 41 9.42 6.71 -2.12
N ARG A 42 9.06 8.00 -2.08
CA ARG A 42 7.81 8.46 -1.46
C ARG A 42 6.59 7.87 -2.15
N VAL A 43 6.58 7.85 -3.48
CA VAL A 43 5.50 7.22 -4.25
C VAL A 43 5.43 5.71 -3.98
N ASN A 44 6.58 5.03 -3.97
CA ASN A 44 6.66 3.59 -3.68
C ASN A 44 6.13 3.27 -2.27
N GLN A 45 6.47 4.07 -1.27
CA GLN A 45 5.96 3.93 0.09
C GLN A 45 4.43 4.09 0.15
N VAL A 46 3.88 5.11 -0.51
CA VAL A 46 2.43 5.35 -0.57
C VAL A 46 1.70 4.20 -1.23
N LEU A 47 2.21 3.68 -2.35
CA LEU A 47 1.59 2.56 -3.07
C LEU A 47 1.71 1.23 -2.34
N ASN A 48 2.86 0.95 -1.71
CA ASN A 48 3.01 -0.26 -0.88
C ASN A 48 2.06 -0.22 0.31
N LYS A 49 1.95 0.93 0.98
CA LYS A 49 0.99 1.11 2.06
C LYS A 49 -0.45 0.89 1.59
N ALA A 50 -0.81 1.43 0.42
CA ALA A 50 -2.12 1.20 -0.17
C ALA A 50 -2.43 -0.30 -0.35
N ARG A 51 -1.44 -1.06 -0.85
CA ARG A 51 -1.56 -2.51 -1.03
C ARG A 51 -1.73 -3.21 0.32
N ASP A 52 -0.89 -2.90 1.30
CA ASP A 52 -0.89 -3.58 2.59
C ASP A 52 -2.17 -3.26 3.41
N ASP A 53 -2.67 -2.02 3.34
CA ASP A 53 -3.94 -1.61 3.96
C ASP A 53 -5.15 -2.27 3.29
N ALA A 54 -5.13 -2.38 1.95
CA ALA A 54 -6.13 -3.11 1.19
C ALA A 54 -6.14 -4.60 1.52
N GLY A 55 -4.96 -5.24 1.56
CA GLY A 55 -4.80 -6.64 1.91
C GLY A 55 -5.22 -6.95 3.34
N SER A 56 -4.87 -6.09 4.30
CA SER A 56 -5.33 -6.20 5.69
C SER A 56 -6.85 -6.05 5.80
N SER A 57 -7.46 -5.19 4.98
CA SER A 57 -8.91 -5.03 4.95
C SER A 57 -9.61 -6.23 4.31
N ALA A 58 -8.99 -6.83 3.28
CA ALA A 58 -9.47 -8.05 2.65
C ALA A 58 -9.40 -9.25 3.60
N GLU A 59 -8.28 -9.41 4.33
CA GLU A 59 -8.11 -10.47 5.34
C GLU A 59 -9.17 -10.35 6.44
N LYS A 60 -9.36 -9.14 7.01
CA LYS A 60 -10.40 -8.90 8.04
C LYS A 60 -11.82 -9.15 7.53
N SER A 61 -12.05 -9.12 6.22
CA SER A 61 -13.35 -9.42 5.63
C SER A 61 -13.59 -10.93 5.44
N LEU A 62 -12.54 -11.75 5.54
CA LEU A 62 -12.64 -13.20 5.51
C LEU A 62 -12.90 -13.72 6.92
N SER A 63 -13.80 -14.69 7.05
CA SER A 63 -14.06 -15.38 8.33
C SER A 63 -12.82 -16.16 8.77
N GLU A 64 -12.53 -16.20 10.08
CA GLU A 64 -11.48 -17.05 10.65
C GLU A 64 -11.73 -18.55 10.41
N SER A 65 -12.99 -18.93 10.16
CA SER A 65 -13.36 -20.29 9.77
C SER A 65 -13.03 -20.64 8.31
N ASN A 66 -12.41 -19.73 7.56
CA ASN A 66 -11.99 -19.99 6.18
C ASN A 66 -10.75 -20.88 6.17
N ASN A 67 -10.83 -22.00 5.44
CA ASN A 67 -9.75 -22.96 5.29
C ASN A 67 -8.45 -22.33 4.75
N LEU A 68 -8.55 -21.24 3.98
CA LEU A 68 -7.40 -20.48 3.49
C LEU A 68 -6.65 -19.75 4.61
N ILE A 69 -7.39 -19.14 5.54
CA ILE A 69 -6.83 -18.46 6.73
C ILE A 69 -6.19 -19.50 7.62
N ALA A 70 -6.89 -20.61 7.92
CA ALA A 70 -6.36 -21.69 8.74
C ALA A 70 -5.04 -22.27 8.20
N MET A 71 -4.89 -22.41 6.89
CA MET A 71 -3.68 -22.90 6.22
C MET A 71 -2.49 -21.93 6.35
N ILE A 72 -2.77 -20.62 6.29
CA ILE A 72 -1.77 -19.56 6.43
C ILE A 72 -1.39 -19.37 7.90
N THR A 73 -2.35 -19.36 8.82
CA THR A 73 -2.11 -19.29 10.28
C THR A 73 -1.34 -20.50 10.79
N ALA A 74 -1.62 -21.70 10.26
CA ALA A 74 -0.88 -22.92 10.60
C ALA A 74 0.54 -22.96 10.00
N GLY A 75 0.91 -21.99 9.15
CA GLY A 75 2.22 -21.95 8.48
C GLY A 75 2.44 -23.09 7.50
N SER A 76 1.37 -23.77 7.07
CA SER A 76 1.46 -24.99 6.27
C SER A 76 1.87 -24.67 4.83
N LYS A 77 1.21 -23.69 4.18
CA LYS A 77 1.54 -23.21 2.83
C LYS A 77 0.70 -21.98 2.45
N GLY A 78 1.33 -20.96 1.88
CA GLY A 78 0.72 -19.66 1.57
C GLY A 78 1.21 -18.55 2.52
N SER A 79 1.23 -17.31 2.02
CA SER A 79 1.64 -16.11 2.74
C SER A 79 0.51 -15.09 2.71
N PHE A 80 0.59 -14.08 3.58
CA PHE A 80 -0.30 -12.91 3.58
C PHE A 80 -0.41 -12.23 2.21
N ILE A 81 0.67 -12.26 1.43
CA ILE A 81 0.70 -11.78 0.04
C ILE A 81 -0.30 -12.51 -0.87
N ASN A 82 -0.71 -13.74 -0.53
CA ASN A 82 -1.67 -14.51 -1.32
C ASN A 82 -3.14 -14.16 -1.00
N ILE A 83 -3.40 -13.46 0.10
CA ILE A 83 -4.72 -12.92 0.46
C ILE A 83 -4.85 -11.45 0.03
N SER A 84 -3.71 -10.73 0.06
CA SER A 84 -3.58 -9.30 -0.24
C SER A 84 -3.89 -8.92 -1.69
#